data_AF-A0A9X4LF41-F1
#
_entry.id   AF-A0A9X4LF41-F1
#
_cell.length_a   1.000
_cell.length_b   1.000
_cell.length_c   1.000
_cell.angle_alpha   90.00
_cell.angle_beta   90.00
_cell.angle_gamma   90.00
#
_symmetry.space_group_name_H-M   'P 1'
#
loop_
_entity.id
_entity.type
_entity.pdbx_description
1 polymer ?
#
loop_
_entity_poly.entity_id
_entity_poly.type
_entity_poly.pdbx_seq_one_letter_code
_entity_poly.pdbx_strand_id
1 'polypeptide(L)'
;MTPSASSPAATRRDVLRDRLLATVDLLKQRRAAEIAEGYIDDYVALHWLEWQGGTLRLTTTGENLCKHLTALLNRGDGRSLR
;
A
#
# COMPACT_ATOMS: atom_id res chain seq x y z
N MET A 1 -2.40 6.14 34.09
CA MET A 1 -2.14 5.51 32.78
C MET A 1 -2.53 6.51 31.70
N THR A 2 -1.56 7.17 31.09
CA THR A 2 -1.79 8.11 29.97
C THR A 2 -2.01 7.32 28.68
N PRO A 3 -3.05 7.60 27.88
CA PRO A 3 -3.19 7.00 26.56
C PRO A 3 -2.04 7.51 25.69
N SER A 4 -1.13 6.61 25.33
CA SER A 4 -0.07 6.89 24.37
C SER A 4 -0.75 7.30 23.07
N ALA A 5 -0.52 8.53 22.62
CA ALA A 5 -1.04 9.02 21.37
C ALA A 5 -0.56 8.08 20.25
N SER A 6 -1.46 7.29 19.69
CA SER A 6 -1.23 6.57 18.44
C SER A 6 -0.84 7.62 17.40
N SER A 7 0.45 7.68 17.06
CA SER A 7 0.98 8.68 16.15
C SER A 7 0.18 8.68 14.85
N PRO A 8 -0.29 9.83 14.34
CA PRO A 8 -1.09 9.90 13.10
C PRO A 8 -0.37 9.26 11.90
N ALA A 9 0.97 9.21 11.93
CA ALA A 9 1.80 8.52 10.93
C ALA A 9 1.65 6.99 10.92
N ALA A 10 1.35 6.36 12.07
CA ALA A 10 1.04 4.92 12.12
C ALA A 10 -0.28 4.67 11.39
N THR A 11 -1.31 5.46 11.70
CA THR A 11 -2.62 5.40 11.03
C THR A 11 -2.51 5.65 9.52
N ARG A 12 -1.70 6.64 9.09
CA ARG A 12 -1.50 6.93 7.67
C ARG A 12 -0.87 5.74 6.93
N ARG A 13 0.16 5.12 7.51
CA ARG A 13 0.79 3.92 6.93
C ARG A 13 -0.17 2.75 6.81
N ASP A 14 -1.03 2.53 7.79
CA ASP A 14 -2.02 1.45 7.71
C ASP A 14 -3.08 1.70 6.62
N VAL A 15 -3.55 2.94 6.46
CA VAL A 15 -4.40 3.33 5.32
C VAL A 15 -3.69 3.12 3.98
N LEU A 16 -2.41 3.47 3.89
CA LEU A 16 -1.62 3.25 2.68
C LEU A 16 -1.46 1.75 2.38
N ARG A 17 -1.26 0.90 3.39
CA ARG A 17 -1.19 -0.57 3.20
C ARG A 17 -2.49 -1.14 2.70
N ASP A 18 -3.62 -0.74 3.29
CA ASP A 18 -4.96 -1.16 2.88
C ASP A 18 -5.23 -0.83 1.40
N ARG A 19 -4.82 0.37 0.97
CA ARG A 19 -5.03 0.84 -0.40
C ARG A 19 -3.95 0.41 -1.40
N LEU A 20 -2.83 -0.14 -0.94
CA LEU A 20 -1.68 -0.43 -1.80
C LEU A 20 -2.04 -1.40 -2.92
N LEU A 21 -2.73 -2.52 -2.61
CA LEU A 21 -3.06 -3.53 -3.63
C LEU A 21 -3.96 -2.96 -4.74
N ALA A 22 -4.96 -2.15 -4.38
CA ALA A 22 -5.82 -1.47 -5.35
C ALA A 22 -5.04 -0.43 -6.18
N THR A 23 -4.11 0.28 -5.55
CA THR A 23 -3.21 1.23 -6.22
C THR A 23 -2.35 0.51 -7.27
N VAL A 24 -1.76 -0.64 -6.91
CA VAL A 24 -0.96 -1.47 -7.82
C VAL A 24 -1.78 -1.95 -9.01
N ASP A 25 -3.04 -2.33 -8.77
CA ASP A 25 -3.95 -2.76 -9.82
C ASP A 25 -4.24 -1.63 -10.83
N LEU A 26 -4.48 -0.40 -10.35
CA LEU A 26 -4.60 0.79 -11.20
C LEU A 26 -3.33 1.05 -12.03
N LEU A 27 -2.14 0.88 -11.44
CA LEU A 27 -0.88 1.01 -12.18
C LEU A 27 -0.75 -0.02 -13.30
N LYS A 28 -1.13 -1.29 -13.03
CA LYS A 28 -1.14 -2.35 -14.06
C LYS A 28 -2.11 -2.05 -15.19
N GLN A 29 -3.25 -1.42 -14.88
CA GLN A 29 -4.23 -0.99 -15.87
C GLN A 29 -3.85 0.32 -16.61
N ARG A 30 -2.68 0.90 -16.35
CA ARG A 30 -2.25 2.22 -16.87
C ARG A 30 -3.17 3.37 -16.44
N ARG A 31 -3.86 3.21 -15.30
CA ARG A 31 -4.85 4.14 -14.73
C ARG A 31 -4.28 4.92 -13.54
N ALA A 32 -3.01 5.32 -13.65
CA ALA A 32 -2.32 6.05 -12.57
C ALA A 32 -3.01 7.38 -12.21
N ALA A 33 -3.71 8.00 -13.18
CA ALA A 33 -4.46 9.23 -12.99
C ALA A 33 -5.63 9.12 -11.99
N GLU A 34 -6.08 7.89 -11.66
CA GLU A 34 -7.14 7.66 -10.67
C GLU A 34 -6.61 7.48 -9.25
N ILE A 35 -5.28 7.42 -9.09
CA ILE A 35 -4.64 7.41 -7.79
C ILE A 35 -4.55 8.87 -7.33
N ALA A 36 -5.15 9.19 -6.19
CA ALA A 36 -5.06 10.53 -5.63
C ALA A 36 -3.58 10.91 -5.38
N GLU A 37 -3.18 12.11 -5.83
CA GLU A 37 -1.78 12.55 -5.85
C GLU A 37 -1.09 12.44 -4.47
N GLY A 38 -1.81 12.77 -3.38
CA GLY A 38 -1.28 12.64 -2.03
C GLY A 38 -0.91 11.19 -1.63
N TYR A 39 -1.53 10.18 -2.24
CA TYR A 39 -1.14 8.79 -2.03
C TYR A 39 0.13 8.43 -2.80
N ILE A 40 0.31 8.96 -4.01
CA ILE A 40 1.53 8.72 -4.81
C ILE A 40 2.75 9.24 -4.06
N ASP A 41 2.70 10.48 -3.57
CA ASP A 41 3.80 11.09 -2.83
C ASP A 41 4.14 10.29 -1.56
N ASP A 42 3.12 9.91 -0.79
CA ASP A 42 3.28 9.04 0.39
C ASP A 42 3.93 7.68 0.06
N TYR A 43 3.51 7.03 -1.02
CA TYR A 43 4.09 5.75 -1.43
C TYR A 43 5.54 5.88 -1.89
N VAL A 44 5.89 6.99 -2.55
CA VAL A 44 7.26 7.30 -2.96
C VAL A 44 8.13 7.61 -1.75
N ALA A 45 7.64 8.41 -0.80
CA ALA A 45 8.32 8.74 0.45
C ALA A 45 8.59 7.49 1.32
N LEU A 46 7.73 6.46 1.22
CA LEU A 46 7.92 5.17 1.89
C LEU A 46 8.78 4.17 1.11
N HIS A 47 9.31 4.54 -0.06
CA HIS A 47 10.01 3.66 -0.99
C HIS A 47 9.20 2.42 -1.40
N TRP A 48 7.87 2.52 -1.48
CA TRP A 48 7.01 1.44 -2.00
C TRP A 48 6.79 1.57 -3.50
N LEU A 49 6.75 2.81 -3.98
CA LEU A 49 6.72 3.15 -5.40
C LEU A 49 7.90 4.06 -5.73
N GLU A 50 8.25 4.12 -7.01
CA GLU A 50 9.29 5.02 -7.51
C GLU A 50 8.96 5.52 -8.92
N TRP A 51 9.47 6.71 -9.24
CA TRP A 51 9.43 7.27 -10.58
C TRP A 51 10.60 6.74 -11.40
N GLN A 52 10.29 5.99 -12.46
CA GLN A 52 11.27 5.39 -13.36
C GLN A 52 10.95 5.87 -14.79
N GLY A 53 11.77 6.78 -15.33
CA GLY A 53 11.62 7.26 -16.71
C GLY A 53 10.25 7.88 -17.01
N GLY A 54 9.65 8.59 -16.05
CA GLY A 54 8.33 9.21 -16.19
C GLY A 54 7.14 8.28 -15.94
N THR A 55 7.37 7.01 -15.61
CA THR A 55 6.32 6.08 -15.20
C THR A 55 6.48 5.72 -13.73
N LEU A 56 5.36 5.64 -13.00
CA LEU A 56 5.36 5.17 -11.62
C LEU A 56 5.42 3.63 -11.60
N ARG A 57 6.40 3.06 -10.89
CA ARG A 57 6.61 1.60 -10.79
C ARG A 57 6.73 1.17 -9.34
N LEU A 58 6.50 -0.12 -9.10
CA LEU A 58 6.76 -0.74 -7.81
C LEU A 58 8.27 -0.89 -7.60
N THR A 59 8.71 -0.61 -6.37
CA THR A 59 10.05 -0.98 -5.90
C THR A 59 10.04 -2.43 -5.40
N THR A 60 11.22 -3.00 -5.16
CA THR A 60 11.35 -4.31 -4.50
C THR A 60 10.67 -4.33 -3.11
N THR A 61 10.75 -3.23 -2.36
CA THR A 61 10.07 -3.10 -1.05
C THR A 61 8.56 -3.13 -1.20
N GLY A 62 8.01 -2.39 -2.16
CA GLY A 62 6.58 -2.39 -2.46
C GLY A 62 6.08 -3.76 -2.94
N GLU A 63 6.89 -4.47 -3.74
CA GLU A 63 6.54 -5.81 -4.23
C GLU A 63 6.47 -6.82 -3.09
N ASN A 64 7.45 -6.80 -2.19
CA ASN A 64 7.46 -7.68 -1.02
C ASN A 64 6.28 -7.40 -0.09
N LEU A 65 5.93 -6.12 0.08
CA LEU A 65 4.76 -5.73 0.86
C LEU A 65 3.45 -6.21 0.20
N CYS A 66 3.29 -6.06 -1.12
CA CYS A 66 2.12 -6.59 -1.83
C CYS A 66 2.00 -8.10 -1.66
N LYS A 67 3.10 -8.85 -1.83
CA LYS A 67 3.13 -10.30 -1.60
C LYS A 67 2.72 -10.65 -0.16
N HIS A 68 3.21 -9.89 0.82
CA HIS A 68 2.84 -10.06 2.22
C HIS A 68 1.35 -9.82 2.46
N LEU A 69 0.80 -8.72 1.94
CA LEU A 69 -0.63 -8.38 2.08
C LEU A 69 -1.52 -9.42 1.41
N THR A 70 -1.20 -9.86 0.20
CA THR A 70 -1.93 -10.95 -0.48
C THR A 70 -1.88 -12.25 0.34
N ALA A 71 -0.72 -12.59 0.92
CA ALA A 71 -0.60 -13.77 1.77
C ALA A 71 -1.41 -13.65 3.08
N LEU A 72 -1.51 -12.45 3.65
CA LEU A 72 -2.37 -12.20 4.82
C LEU A 72 -3.85 -12.34 4.49
N LEU A 73 -4.30 -11.80 3.35
CA LEU A 73 -5.67 -11.94 2.87
C LEU A 73 -6.02 -13.43 2.68
N ASN A 74 -5.17 -14.17 1.98
CA ASN A 74 -5.36 -15.61 1.76
C ASN A 74 -5.36 -16.42 3.08
N ARG A 75 -4.64 -15.96 4.12
CA ARG A 75 -4.62 -16.60 5.44
C ARG A 75 -5.86 -16.26 6.27
N GLY A 76 -6.41 -15.06 6.10
CA GLY A 76 -7.62 -14.59 6.76
C GLY A 76 -8.89 -15.28 6.26
N ASP A 77 -8.94 -15.60 4.97
CA ASP A 77 -10.04 -16.31 4.32
C ASP A 77 -10.24 -17.75 4.84
N GLY A 78 -9.20 -18.36 5.42
CA GLY A 78 -9.25 -19.71 5.99
C GLY A 78 -9.91 -19.82 7.38
N ARG A 79 -10.42 -18.71 7.95
CA ARG A 79 -10.96 -18.69 9.33
C ARG A 79 -12.48 -18.57 9.41
N SER A 80 -13.19 -18.60 8.27
CA SER A 80 -14.65 -18.56 8.20
C SER A 80 -15.22 -19.90 7.71
N LEU A 81 -15.08 -20.95 8.52
CA LEU A 81 -15.88 -22.19 8.48
C LEU A 81 -15.55 -23.04 9.72
N ARG A 82 -16.20 -22.72 10.84
CA ARG A 82 -16.55 -23.66 11.91
C ARG A 82 -17.94 -23.32 12.42
#